data_AF-A0A094KLP2-F1
#
_entry.id   AF-A0A094KLP2-F1
#
_cell.length_a   1.000
_cell.length_b   1.000
_cell.length_c   1.000
_cell.angle_alpha   90.00
_cell.angle_beta   90.00
_cell.angle_gamma   90.00
#
_symmetry.space_group_name_H-M   'P 1'
#
loop_
_entity.id
_entity.type
_entity.pdbx_description
1 polymer ?
#
loop_
_entity_poly.entity_id
_entity_poly.type
_entity_poly.pdbx_seq_one_letter_code
_entity_poly.pdbx_strand_id
1 'polypeptide(L)'
;MADPLSITASVLAVVTAAIKSSKSLYETVKRFKDRNNTLRRLQHELEDLANILESLTQVINAETSVMKLLQGPIDRCTQVCGEFEQSMKVFNAKSKTGFRDWTKMEFMRGDINEFIDTIAGYKSTITVGLGTITMLVANTLSTTDSTNLFYEAYIQSLPPGSSRVQ
;
A
#
# COMPACT_ATOMS: atom_id res chain seq x y z
N MET A 1 16.36 13.78 -15.59
CA MET A 1 16.05 13.57 -14.17
C MET A 1 14.55 13.76 -14.04
N ALA A 2 13.79 12.80 -13.50
CA ALA A 2 12.35 13.00 -13.32
C ALA A 2 12.11 14.03 -12.20
N ASP A 3 11.16 14.93 -12.39
CA ASP A 3 10.78 15.88 -11.35
C ASP A 3 10.01 15.17 -10.22
N PRO A 4 10.05 15.69 -8.97
CA PRO A 4 9.40 15.05 -7.84
C PRO A 4 7.89 14.82 -8.03
N LEU A 5 7.19 15.70 -8.76
CA LEU A 5 5.75 15.55 -9.02
C LEU A 5 5.47 14.39 -9.97
N SER A 6 6.28 14.21 -11.02
CA SER A 6 6.19 13.08 -11.94
C SER A 6 6.41 11.74 -11.22
N ILE A 7 7.38 11.68 -10.30
CA ILE A 7 7.63 10.47 -9.50
C ILE A 7 6.42 10.17 -8.62
N THR A 8 5.93 11.14 -7.86
CA THR A 8 4.73 10.97 -7.03
C THR A 8 3.54 10.50 -7.86
N ALA A 9 3.28 11.11 -9.02
CA ALA A 9 2.17 10.74 -9.88
C ALA A 9 2.28 9.28 -10.36
N SER A 10 3.49 8.83 -10.71
CA SER A 10 3.75 7.45 -11.12
C SER A 10 3.48 6.46 -9.97
N VAL A 11 3.96 6.75 -8.76
CA VAL A 11 3.72 5.90 -7.59
C VAL A 11 2.24 5.90 -7.21
N LEU A 12 1.56 7.04 -7.27
CA LEU A 12 0.13 7.14 -6.98
C LEU A 12 -0.69 6.29 -7.94
N ALA A 13 -0.33 6.27 -9.23
CA ALA A 13 -0.96 5.42 -10.22
C ALA A 13 -0.79 3.93 -9.86
N VAL A 14 0.42 3.53 -9.44
CA VAL A 14 0.73 2.16 -8.99
C VAL A 14 -0.09 1.77 -7.75
N VAL A 15 -0.11 2.60 -6.72
CA VAL A 15 -0.90 2.35 -5.50
C VAL A 15 -2.39 2.26 -5.83
N THR A 16 -2.90 3.14 -6.68
CA THR A 16 -4.30 3.14 -7.11
C THR A 16 -4.65 1.87 -7.88
N ALA A 17 -3.76 1.40 -8.75
CA ALA A 17 -3.94 0.13 -9.48
C ALA A 17 -4.00 -1.06 -8.51
N ALA A 18 -3.12 -1.07 -7.50
CA ALA A 18 -3.11 -2.11 -6.46
C ALA A 18 -4.42 -2.13 -5.67
N ILE A 19 -4.92 -0.97 -5.21
CA ILE A 19 -6.20 -0.86 -4.50
C ILE A 19 -7.33 -1.44 -5.34
N LYS A 20 -7.41 -1.03 -6.62
CA LYS A 20 -8.45 -1.52 -7.54
C LYS A 20 -8.36 -3.04 -7.74
N SER A 21 -7.16 -3.56 -7.97
CA SER A 21 -6.95 -4.99 -8.18
C SER A 21 -7.30 -5.81 -6.95
N SER A 22 -6.82 -5.42 -5.76
CA SER A 22 -7.14 -6.09 -4.49
C SER A 22 -8.65 -6.09 -4.19
N LYS A 23 -9.34 -4.96 -4.43
CA LYS A 23 -10.80 -4.87 -4.26
C LYS A 23 -11.58 -5.68 -5.29
N SER A 24 -11.15 -5.68 -6.55
CA SER A 24 -11.78 -6.48 -7.61
C SER A 24 -11.68 -7.97 -7.30
N LEU A 25 -10.51 -8.41 -6.81
CA LEU A 25 -10.32 -9.78 -6.37
C LEU A 25 -11.15 -10.09 -5.11
N TYR A 26 -11.17 -9.20 -4.12
CA TYR A 26 -12.02 -9.33 -2.92
C TYR A 26 -13.48 -9.59 -3.30
N GLU A 27 -14.05 -8.80 -4.22
CA GLU A 27 -15.44 -8.96 -4.67
C GLU A 27 -15.65 -10.24 -5.49
N THR A 28 -14.64 -10.66 -6.25
CA THR A 28 -14.67 -11.96 -6.95
C THR A 28 -14.71 -13.11 -5.94
N VAL A 29 -13.86 -13.10 -4.91
CA VAL A 29 -13.82 -14.12 -3.84
C VAL A 29 -15.08 -14.11 -2.99
N LYS A 30 -15.62 -12.91 -2.68
CA LYS A 30 -16.82 -12.71 -1.85
C LYS A 30 -18.02 -13.50 -2.34
N ARG A 31 -18.18 -13.63 -3.66
CA ARG A 31 -19.29 -14.38 -4.28
C ARG A 31 -19.27 -15.87 -3.95
N PHE A 32 -18.17 -16.39 -3.40
CA PHE A 32 -17.95 -17.81 -3.16
C PHE A 32 -17.61 -18.16 -1.69
N LYS A 33 -17.43 -17.16 -0.82
CA LYS A 33 -16.81 -17.33 0.51
C LYS A 33 -17.65 -18.06 1.57
N ASP A 34 -18.98 -18.03 1.45
CA ASP A 34 -19.88 -18.36 2.57
C ASP A 34 -19.78 -19.81 3.06
N ARG A 35 -19.04 -20.66 2.35
CA ARG A 35 -18.87 -22.09 2.67
C ARG A 35 -17.42 -22.54 2.86
N ASN A 36 -16.44 -21.63 2.89
CA ASN A 36 -15.04 -22.02 2.94
C ASN A 36 -14.14 -21.07 3.77
N ASN A 37 -13.40 -21.62 4.74
CA ASN A 37 -12.52 -20.84 5.62
C ASN A 37 -11.30 -20.28 4.88
N THR A 38 -10.78 -20.96 3.87
CA THR A 38 -9.60 -20.52 3.12
C THR A 38 -9.92 -19.31 2.25
N LEU A 39 -11.08 -19.33 1.56
CA LEU A 39 -11.56 -18.16 0.82
C LEU A 39 -11.88 -16.97 1.74
N ARG A 40 -12.36 -17.23 2.96
CA ARG A 40 -12.55 -16.18 3.98
C ARG A 40 -11.22 -15.59 4.43
N ARG A 41 -10.19 -16.42 4.64
CA ARG A 41 -8.84 -15.96 4.98
C ARG A 41 -8.26 -15.09 3.87
N LEU A 42 -8.36 -15.54 2.61
CA LEU A 42 -7.96 -14.73 1.46
C LEU A 42 -8.68 -13.38 1.43
N GLN A 43 -9.99 -13.39 1.69
CA GLN A 43 -10.77 -12.15 1.70
C GLN A 43 -10.28 -11.16 2.77
N HIS A 44 -9.99 -11.62 3.99
CA HIS A 44 -9.45 -10.77 5.05
C HIS A 44 -8.08 -10.20 4.66
N GLU A 45 -7.20 -11.01 4.09
CA GLU A 45 -5.89 -10.54 3.63
C GLU A 45 -6.00 -9.46 2.55
N LEU A 46 -6.95 -9.59 1.62
CA LEU A 46 -7.21 -8.60 0.57
C LEU A 46 -7.82 -7.30 1.11
N GLU A 47 -8.68 -7.39 2.12
CA GLU A 47 -9.27 -6.24 2.79
C GLU A 47 -8.21 -5.45 3.56
N ASP A 48 -7.41 -6.13 4.38
CA ASP A 48 -6.31 -5.50 5.11
C ASP A 48 -5.31 -4.84 4.14
N LEU A 49 -4.94 -5.54 3.06
CA LEU A 49 -4.06 -5.02 2.03
C LEU A 49 -4.62 -3.75 1.40
N ALA A 50 -5.91 -3.73 1.05
CA ALA A 50 -6.56 -2.55 0.48
C ALA A 50 -6.53 -1.36 1.47
N ASN A 51 -6.82 -1.61 2.75
CA ASN A 51 -6.79 -0.58 3.79
C ASN A 51 -5.39 0.01 4.01
N ILE A 52 -4.35 -0.83 3.96
CA ILE A 52 -2.95 -0.39 4.08
C ILE A 52 -2.55 0.45 2.86
N LEU A 53 -2.93 0.01 1.65
CA LEU A 53 -2.67 0.77 0.42
C LEU A 53 -3.41 2.12 0.41
N GLU A 54 -4.65 2.18 0.92
CA GLU A 54 -5.38 3.43 1.09
C GLU A 54 -4.68 4.36 2.08
N SER A 55 -4.21 3.82 3.22
CA SER A 55 -3.42 4.58 4.19
C SER A 55 -2.14 5.14 3.55
N LEU A 56 -1.50 4.36 2.67
CA LEU A 56 -0.31 4.78 1.95
C LEU A 56 -0.55 5.96 1.00
N THR A 57 -1.75 6.08 0.41
CA THR A 57 -2.10 7.24 -0.43
C THR A 57 -2.08 8.56 0.33
N GLN A 58 -2.34 8.53 1.65
CA GLN A 58 -2.37 9.72 2.49
C GLN A 58 -0.97 10.28 2.76
N VAL A 59 0.06 9.44 2.67
CA VAL A 59 1.46 9.81 3.00
C VAL A 59 2.39 9.76 1.79
N ILE A 60 1.86 9.61 0.58
CA ILE A 60 2.65 9.37 -0.64
C ILE A 60 3.60 10.52 -0.99
N ASN A 61 3.29 11.74 -0.55
CA ASN A 61 4.09 12.95 -0.77
C ASN A 61 5.15 13.18 0.30
N ALA A 62 5.10 12.43 1.41
CA ALA A 62 5.95 12.68 2.56
C ALA A 62 7.38 12.20 2.33
N GLU A 63 7.55 11.01 1.75
CA GLU A 63 8.87 10.35 1.66
C GLU A 63 9.02 9.61 0.33
N THR A 64 9.41 10.34 -0.72
CA THR A 64 9.54 9.82 -2.09
C THR A 64 10.54 8.65 -2.19
N SER A 65 11.58 8.63 -1.34
CA SER A 65 12.61 7.59 -1.34
C SER A 65 12.04 6.22 -0.90
N VAL A 66 11.31 6.20 0.21
CA VAL A 66 10.63 5.00 0.72
C VAL A 66 9.54 4.56 -0.26
N MET A 67 8.80 5.52 -0.82
CA MET A 67 7.77 5.22 -1.82
C MET A 67 8.33 4.54 -3.07
N LYS A 68 9.51 4.98 -3.55
CA LYS A 68 10.19 4.35 -4.68
C LYS A 68 10.61 2.90 -4.39
N LEU A 69 10.99 2.59 -3.15
CA LEU A 69 11.33 1.22 -2.73
C LEU A 69 10.09 0.33 -2.69
N LEU A 70 8.93 0.87 -2.33
CA LEU A 70 7.66 0.15 -2.28
C LEU A 70 7.03 -0.08 -3.66
N GLN A 71 7.43 0.67 -4.68
CA GLN A 71 6.84 0.57 -6.01
C GLN A 71 6.90 -0.86 -6.57
N GLY A 72 8.06 -1.51 -6.54
CA GLY A 72 8.23 -2.89 -7.03
C GLY A 72 7.32 -3.90 -6.32
N PRO A 73 7.32 -3.97 -4.98
CA PRO A 73 6.39 -4.80 -4.23
C PRO A 73 4.91 -4.54 -4.55
N ILE A 74 4.50 -3.27 -4.70
CA ILE A 74 3.10 -2.89 -4.98
C ILE A 74 2.70 -3.26 -6.41
N ASP A 75 3.58 -3.03 -7.39
CA ASP A 75 3.39 -3.45 -8.78
C ASP A 75 3.19 -4.96 -8.87
N ARG A 76 4.05 -5.71 -8.18
CA ARG A 76 3.96 -7.18 -8.19
C ARG A 76 2.70 -7.66 -7.47
N CYS A 77 2.31 -7.03 -6.36
CA CYS A 77 1.07 -7.29 -5.67
C CYS A 77 -0.16 -7.08 -6.59
N THR A 78 -0.18 -5.96 -7.33
CA THR A 78 -1.20 -5.66 -8.34
C THR A 78 -1.29 -6.76 -9.40
N GLN A 79 -0.14 -7.18 -9.92
CA GLN A 79 -0.07 -8.21 -10.94
C GLN A 79 -0.63 -9.55 -10.44
N VAL A 80 -0.18 -10.04 -9.28
CA VAL A 80 -0.62 -11.34 -8.77
C VAL A 80 -2.11 -11.34 -8.39
N CYS A 81 -2.64 -10.23 -7.86
CA CYS A 81 -4.07 -10.06 -7.62
C CYS A 81 -4.88 -10.18 -8.93
N GLY A 82 -4.46 -9.49 -9.99
CA GLY A 82 -5.12 -9.54 -11.29
C GLY A 82 -5.03 -10.91 -11.97
N GLU A 83 -3.87 -11.56 -11.92
CA GLU A 83 -3.66 -12.91 -12.46
C GLU A 83 -4.54 -13.95 -11.74
N PHE A 84 -4.65 -13.85 -10.41
CA PHE A 84 -5.50 -14.74 -9.63
C PHE A 84 -6.98 -14.52 -9.93
N GLU A 85 -7.42 -13.26 -9.96
CA GLU A 85 -8.79 -12.90 -10.33
C GLU A 85 -9.17 -13.44 -11.71
N GLN A 86 -8.27 -13.31 -12.69
CA GLN A 86 -8.51 -13.83 -14.04
C GLN A 86 -8.58 -15.37 -14.03
N SER A 87 -7.72 -16.03 -13.26
CA SER A 87 -7.76 -17.49 -13.09
C SER A 87 -9.10 -17.94 -12.51
N MET A 88 -9.60 -17.25 -11.47
CA MET A 88 -10.91 -17.49 -10.87
C MET A 88 -12.05 -17.35 -11.90
N LYS A 89 -12.04 -16.28 -12.70
CA LYS A 89 -13.05 -16.05 -13.74
C LYS A 89 -13.04 -17.15 -14.80
N VAL A 90 -11.86 -17.53 -15.29
CA VAL A 90 -11.69 -18.60 -16.30
C VAL A 90 -12.17 -19.95 -15.77
N PHE A 91 -11.81 -20.30 -14.54
CA PHE A 91 -12.25 -21.54 -13.92
C PHE A 91 -13.78 -21.57 -13.76
N ASN A 92 -14.36 -20.50 -13.24
CA ASN A 92 -15.80 -20.40 -13.04
C ASN A 92 -16.57 -20.56 -14.37
N ALA A 93 -16.06 -19.99 -15.47
CA ALA A 93 -16.67 -20.14 -16.80
C ALA A 93 -16.59 -21.58 -17.36
N LYS A 94 -15.55 -22.35 -17.01
CA LYS A 94 -15.32 -23.71 -17.51
C LYS A 94 -15.92 -24.80 -16.61
N SER A 95 -16.13 -24.52 -15.33
CA SER A 95 -16.58 -25.51 -14.35
C SER A 95 -18.07 -25.88 -14.53
N LYS A 96 -18.37 -27.15 -14.80
CA LYS A 96 -19.76 -27.67 -14.88
C LYS A 96 -20.49 -27.64 -13.54
N THR A 97 -19.74 -27.64 -12.43
CA THR A 97 -20.24 -27.62 -11.04
C THR A 97 -20.15 -26.22 -10.40
N GLY A 98 -19.76 -25.20 -11.17
CA GLY A 98 -19.41 -23.87 -10.66
C GLY A 98 -18.12 -23.88 -9.84
N PHE A 99 -17.82 -22.75 -9.17
CA PHE A 99 -16.65 -22.56 -8.30
C PHE A 99 -16.61 -23.48 -7.05
N ARG A 100 -17.47 -24.50 -6.96
CA ARG A 100 -17.46 -25.49 -5.86
C ARG A 100 -16.18 -26.32 -5.81
N ASP A 101 -15.55 -26.55 -6.96
CA ASP A 101 -14.32 -27.33 -7.11
C ASP A 101 -13.07 -26.45 -7.12
N TRP A 102 -13.12 -25.24 -6.55
CA TRP A 102 -12.00 -24.28 -6.58
C TRP A 102 -10.69 -24.85 -6.01
N THR A 103 -10.75 -25.86 -5.15
CA THR A 103 -9.57 -26.56 -4.61
C THR A 103 -8.74 -27.27 -5.70
N LYS A 104 -9.31 -27.47 -6.89
CA LYS A 104 -8.60 -28.00 -8.07
C LYS A 104 -7.90 -26.91 -8.89
N MET A 105 -7.99 -25.65 -8.47
CA MET A 105 -7.28 -24.55 -9.11
C MET A 105 -5.84 -24.56 -8.64
N GLU A 106 -4.93 -24.99 -9.52
CA GLU A 106 -3.51 -24.73 -9.37
C GLU A 106 -3.23 -23.30 -9.83
N PHE A 107 -2.64 -22.48 -8.97
CA PHE A 107 -2.28 -21.10 -9.28
C PHE A 107 -0.81 -20.83 -8.93
N MET A 108 -0.05 -20.21 -9.84
CA MET A 108 1.34 -19.81 -9.62
C MET A 108 2.24 -20.90 -8.99
N ARG A 109 2.30 -22.09 -9.60
CA ARG A 109 3.07 -23.26 -9.11
C ARG A 109 2.62 -23.82 -7.76
N GLY A 110 1.54 -23.29 -7.16
CA GLY A 110 1.07 -23.60 -5.81
C GLY A 110 -0.45 -23.70 -5.68
N ASP A 111 -0.90 -23.92 -4.45
CA ASP A 111 -2.32 -23.86 -4.09
C ASP A 111 -2.74 -22.46 -3.60
N ILE A 112 -4.01 -22.30 -3.22
CA ILE A 112 -4.51 -21.02 -2.70
C ILE A 112 -3.80 -20.56 -1.42
N ASN A 113 -3.30 -21.49 -0.59
CA ASN A 113 -2.66 -21.13 0.67
C ASN A 113 -1.34 -20.42 0.36
N GLU A 114 -0.56 -20.94 -0.59
CA GLU A 114 0.65 -20.28 -1.07
C GLU A 114 0.35 -18.89 -1.66
N PHE A 115 -0.78 -18.74 -2.35
CA PHE A 115 -1.22 -17.41 -2.81
C PHE A 115 -1.58 -16.47 -1.65
N ILE A 116 -2.30 -16.96 -0.64
CA ILE A 116 -2.61 -16.17 0.57
C ILE A 116 -1.33 -15.73 1.27
N ASP A 117 -0.36 -16.64 1.42
CA ASP A 117 0.94 -16.34 2.05
C ASP A 117 1.73 -15.31 1.22
N THR A 118 1.63 -15.38 -0.11
CA THR A 118 2.20 -14.37 -1.02
C THR A 118 1.58 -12.99 -0.78
N ILE A 119 0.24 -12.90 -0.67
CA ILE A 119 -0.45 -11.63 -0.38
C ILE A 119 -0.05 -11.11 1.01
N ALA A 120 0.00 -11.98 2.01
CA ALA A 120 0.45 -11.61 3.36
C ALA A 120 1.89 -11.07 3.36
N GLY A 121 2.79 -11.65 2.57
CA GLY A 121 4.16 -11.16 2.40
C GLY A 121 4.24 -9.75 1.80
N TYR A 122 3.46 -9.46 0.75
CA TYR A 122 3.37 -8.10 0.22
C TYR A 122 2.76 -7.13 1.24
N LYS A 123 1.67 -7.55 1.91
CA LYS A 123 1.02 -6.77 2.96
C LYS A 123 2.02 -6.34 4.04
N SER A 124 2.76 -7.30 4.60
CA SER A 124 3.79 -7.02 5.62
C SER A 124 4.85 -6.04 5.14
N THR A 125 5.35 -6.21 3.91
CA THR A 125 6.35 -5.30 3.32
C THR A 125 5.82 -3.88 3.22
N ILE A 126 4.58 -3.72 2.73
CA ILE A 126 3.95 -2.41 2.57
C ILE A 126 3.67 -1.77 3.95
N THR A 127 3.20 -2.55 4.93
CA THR A 127 2.99 -2.08 6.31
C THR A 127 4.27 -1.54 6.94
N VAL A 128 5.39 -2.25 6.78
CA VAL A 128 6.70 -1.78 7.29
C VAL A 128 7.11 -0.47 6.63
N GLY A 129 6.92 -0.35 5.32
CA GLY A 129 7.18 0.89 4.59
C GLY A 129 6.30 2.05 5.07
N LEU A 130 4.99 1.82 5.22
CA LEU A 130 4.05 2.81 5.78
C LEU A 130 4.47 3.26 7.18
N GLY A 131 4.86 2.32 8.05
CA GLY A 131 5.36 2.62 9.39
C GLY A 131 6.62 3.48 9.36
N THR A 132 7.55 3.18 8.45
CA THR A 132 8.79 3.96 8.26
C THR A 132 8.49 5.39 7.83
N ILE A 133 7.62 5.57 6.83
CA ILE A 133 7.19 6.92 6.38
C ILE A 133 6.55 7.67 7.55
N THR A 134 5.66 7.03 8.29
CA THR A 134 4.96 7.65 9.43
C THR A 134 5.94 8.12 10.50
N MET A 135 6.95 7.32 10.83
CA MET A 135 8.00 7.70 11.79
C MET A 135 8.86 8.86 11.29
N LEU A 136 9.25 8.86 10.00
CA LEU A 136 10.04 9.94 9.40
C LEU A 136 9.28 11.28 9.41
N VAL A 137 7.98 11.24 9.08
CA VAL A 137 7.10 12.42 9.15
C VAL A 137 7.01 12.93 10.58
N ALA A 138 6.74 12.06 11.55
CA ALA A 138 6.64 12.45 12.96
C ALA A 138 7.94 13.10 13.46
N ASN A 139 9.09 12.53 13.12
CA ASN A 139 10.40 13.08 13.47
C ASN A 139 10.66 14.46 12.85
N THR A 140 10.26 14.65 11.59
CA THR A 140 10.42 15.94 10.88
C THR A 140 9.55 17.04 11.50
N LEU A 141 8.33 16.71 11.93
CA LEU A 141 7.46 17.65 12.64
C LEU A 141 8.05 18.06 13.99
N SER A 142 8.50 17.09 14.80
CA SER A 142 9.09 17.36 16.12
C SER A 142 10.37 18.21 16.04
N THR A 143 11.21 17.97 15.04
CA THR A 143 12.44 18.76 14.81
C THR A 143 12.11 20.18 14.36
N THR A 144 11.12 20.36 13.47
CA THR A 144 10.67 21.67 13.01
C THR A 144 10.14 22.51 14.17
N ASP A 145 9.27 21.95 15.00
CA ASP A 145 8.75 22.63 16.20
C ASP A 145 9.88 23.07 17.13
N SER A 146 10.84 22.18 17.38
CA SER A 146 12.01 22.48 18.21
C SER A 146 12.82 23.63 17.62
N THR A 147 13.11 23.61 16.30
CA THR A 147 13.87 24.69 15.65
C THR A 147 13.14 26.03 15.70
N ASN A 148 11.81 26.04 15.51
CA ASN A 148 11.02 27.27 15.58
C ASN A 148 11.07 27.88 16.99
N LEU A 149 10.97 27.04 18.04
CA LEU A 149 11.11 27.50 19.42
C LEU A 149 12.49 28.12 19.69
N PHE A 150 13.56 27.53 19.15
CA PHE A 150 14.90 28.12 19.26
C PHE A 150 15.02 29.46 18.53
N TYR A 151 14.45 29.59 17.33
CA TYR A 151 14.45 30.86 16.58
C TYR A 151 13.67 31.95 17.31
N GLU A 152 12.50 31.64 17.85
CA GLU A 152 11.69 32.58 18.62
C GLU A 152 12.43 33.05 19.89
N ALA A 153 13.04 32.10 20.62
CA ALA A 153 13.87 32.42 21.79
C ALA A 153 15.07 33.31 21.42
N TYR A 154 15.71 33.03 20.28
CA TYR A 154 16.81 33.86 19.76
C TYR A 154 16.35 35.29 19.43
N ILE A 155 15.23 35.46 18.72
CA ILE A 155 14.70 36.78 18.37
C ILE A 155 14.33 37.57 19.64
N GLN A 156 13.73 36.94 20.65
CA GLN A 156 13.39 37.60 21.92
C GLN A 156 14.64 38.00 22.74
N SER A 157 15.76 37.30 22.54
CA SER A 157 17.04 37.64 23.19
C SER A 157 17.78 38.80 22.52
N LEU A 158 17.37 39.22 21.32
CA LEU A 158 17.99 40.35 20.63
C LEU A 158 17.62 41.68 21.31
N PRO A 159 18.58 42.59 21.52
CA PRO A 159 18.29 43.89 22.10
C PRO A 159 17.36 44.71 21.18
N PRO A 160 16.38 45.44 21.74
CA PRO A 160 15.48 46.27 20.94
C PRO A 160 16.26 47.42 20.30
N GLY A 161 16.46 47.33 18.98
CA GLY A 161 16.99 48.40 18.14
C GLY A 161 18.45 48.26 17.74
N SER A 162 18.69 47.61 16.60
CA SER A 162 19.80 47.96 15.70
C SER A 162 19.29 48.05 14.26
N SER A 163 18.22 48.84 14.09
CA SER A 163 17.81 49.38 12.79
C SER A 163 18.31 50.83 12.71
N ARG A 164 19.63 51.02 12.65
CA ARG A 164 20.27 52.23 12.12
C ARG A 164 21.70 51.88 11.72
N VAL A 165 21.88 51.45 10.48
CA VAL A 165 22.97 51.96 9.65
C VAL A 165 22.41 52.11 8.24
N GLN A 166 22.57 53.32 7.70
CA GLN A 166 22.28 53.72 6.32
C GLN A 166 23.21 53.01 5.33
#